data_AF-A0A1G5APM9-F1
#
_entry.id   AF-A0A1G5APM9-F1
#
_cell.length_a   1.000
_cell.length_b   1.000
_cell.length_c   1.000
_cell.angle_alpha   90.00
_cell.angle_beta   90.00
_cell.angle_gamma   90.00
#
_symmetry.space_group_name_H-M   'P 1'
#
loop_
_entity.id
_entity.type
_entity.pdbx_description
1 polymer ?
#
loop_
_entity_poly.entity_id
_entity_poly.type
_entity_poly.pdbx_seq_one_letter_code
_entity_poly.pdbx_strand_id
1 'polypeptide(L)'
;MRNLKEGIRKQFYTELGKFIAPEGYVEYREPDSSPTDYAFKKNVKPGIVWSLHSHLTHSKPPYAVFTVMACRYEAATECLRTFLEKHQITLISNAPVGFGNSVERYTQQKHSVLVSSENIQEAVQQTADRFKEAESKYLLPRIDQAVAVDEYLTKRPHHWPTGDLFNCCVTILSYGLLTNDQALVQKGIERTFEILNKPGYSQRNRDFFVALQKAVEHEFI
;
A
#
# COMPACT_ATOMS: atom_id res chain seq x y z
N MET A 1 8.93 -28.14 13.75
CA MET A 1 7.98 -27.42 12.86
C MET A 1 8.50 -26.07 12.37
N ARG A 2 9.12 -25.21 13.22
CA ARG A 2 9.68 -23.90 12.79
C ARG A 2 10.65 -24.01 11.61
N ASN A 3 11.58 -24.96 11.63
CA ASN A 3 12.55 -25.18 10.55
C ASN A 3 11.90 -25.64 9.23
N LEU A 4 10.79 -26.38 9.30
CA LEU A 4 10.05 -26.82 8.11
C LEU A 4 9.34 -25.64 7.44
N LYS A 5 8.68 -24.78 8.22
CA LYS A 5 8.03 -23.57 7.69
C LYS A 5 9.04 -22.64 7.04
N GLU A 6 10.21 -22.44 7.65
CA GLU A 6 11.24 -21.59 7.05
C GLU A 6 11.83 -22.17 5.77
N GLY A 7 12.03 -23.49 5.70
CA GLY A 7 12.46 -24.16 4.47
C GLY A 7 11.48 -23.95 3.32
N ILE A 8 10.19 -24.24 3.56
CA ILE A 8 9.12 -24.03 2.57
C ILE A 8 9.00 -22.56 2.20
N ARG A 9 9.06 -21.65 3.17
CA ARG A 9 9.00 -20.20 2.94
C ARG A 9 10.11 -19.73 2.02
N LYS A 10 11.36 -20.06 2.34
CA LYS A 10 12.52 -19.64 1.55
C LYS A 10 12.44 -20.17 0.12
N GLN A 11 12.09 -21.45 -0.03
CA GLN A 11 11.97 -22.07 -1.34
C GLN A 11 10.83 -21.42 -2.15
N PHE A 12 9.65 -21.29 -1.56
CA PHE A 12 8.49 -20.66 -2.20
C PHE A 12 8.80 -19.24 -2.70
N TYR A 13 9.36 -18.37 -1.85
CA TYR A 13 9.63 -16.99 -2.26
C TYR A 13 10.83 -16.84 -3.20
N THR A 14 11.80 -17.74 -3.14
CA THR A 14 12.89 -17.80 -4.13
C THR A 14 12.32 -18.12 -5.51
N GLU A 15 11.43 -19.11 -5.59
CA GLU A 15 10.78 -19.51 -6.85
C GLU A 15 9.80 -18.44 -7.34
N LEU A 16 9.01 -17.84 -6.44
CA LEU A 16 8.15 -16.71 -6.78
C LEU A 16 8.95 -15.55 -7.36
N GLY A 17 10.07 -15.18 -6.73
CA GLY A 17 10.96 -14.12 -7.20
C GLY A 17 11.49 -14.38 -8.61
N LYS A 18 11.93 -15.61 -8.90
CA LYS A 18 12.33 -16.02 -10.26
C LYS A 18 11.18 -15.91 -11.26
N PHE A 19 9.98 -16.27 -10.84
CA PHE A 19 8.79 -16.28 -11.68
C PHE A 19 8.33 -14.87 -12.08
N ILE A 20 8.39 -13.91 -11.15
CA ILE A 20 7.96 -12.52 -11.40
C ILE A 20 9.07 -11.60 -11.88
N ALA A 21 10.34 -12.04 -11.85
CA ALA A 21 11.47 -11.26 -12.36
C ALA A 21 11.34 -10.85 -13.84
N PRO A 22 10.86 -11.69 -14.78
CA PRO A 22 10.59 -11.30 -16.16
C PRO A 22 9.57 -10.16 -16.30
N GLU A 23 8.67 -10.00 -15.31
CA GLU A 23 7.68 -8.91 -15.27
C GLU A 23 8.27 -7.60 -14.68
N GLY A 24 9.57 -7.58 -14.37
CA GLY A 24 10.31 -6.42 -13.87
C GLY A 24 10.38 -6.29 -12.34
N TYR A 25 9.94 -7.32 -11.60
CA TYR A 25 10.02 -7.34 -10.14
C TYR A 25 11.40 -7.76 -9.65
N VAL A 26 11.91 -7.06 -8.64
CA VAL A 26 13.15 -7.40 -7.94
C VAL A 26 12.89 -7.55 -6.44
N GLU A 27 13.52 -8.53 -5.81
CA GLU A 27 13.46 -8.66 -4.35
C GLU A 27 14.04 -7.41 -3.70
N TYR A 28 13.37 -6.91 -2.67
CA TYR A 28 13.89 -5.83 -1.84
C TYR A 28 13.56 -6.11 -0.38
N ARG A 29 14.40 -5.58 0.52
CA ARG A 29 14.14 -5.60 1.95
C ARG A 29 14.01 -4.18 2.44
N GLU A 30 12.92 -3.90 3.14
CA GLU A 30 12.84 -2.66 3.90
C GLU A 30 13.72 -2.79 5.15
N PRO A 31 14.40 -1.70 5.57
CA PRO A 31 15.28 -1.71 6.74
C PRO A 31 14.60 -2.28 8.00
N ASP A 32 13.30 -2.07 8.14
CA ASP A 32 12.50 -2.48 9.30
C ASP A 32 11.56 -3.67 9.01
N SER A 33 11.75 -4.37 7.88
CA SER A 33 10.90 -5.52 7.53
C SER A 33 11.09 -6.70 8.49
N SER A 34 9.99 -7.38 8.83
CA SER A 34 10.08 -8.64 9.58
C SER A 34 10.93 -9.64 8.79
N PRO A 35 11.77 -10.46 9.45
CA PRO A 35 12.53 -11.51 8.77
C PRO A 35 11.64 -12.57 8.11
N THR A 36 10.33 -12.53 8.36
CA THR A 36 9.33 -13.41 7.76
C THR A 36 8.67 -12.84 6.51
N ASP A 37 8.87 -11.56 6.23
CA ASP A 37 8.20 -10.85 5.15
C ASP A 37 9.11 -10.84 3.92
N TYR A 38 8.53 -11.18 2.77
CA TYR A 38 9.19 -11.10 1.48
C TYR A 38 8.55 -9.98 0.69
N ALA A 39 9.40 -9.08 0.21
CA ALA A 39 8.95 -7.94 -0.57
C ALA A 39 9.63 -7.91 -1.94
N PHE A 40 8.85 -7.60 -2.96
CA PHE A 40 9.32 -7.42 -4.34
C PHE A 40 8.84 -6.06 -4.84
N LYS A 41 9.65 -5.38 -5.64
CA LYS A 41 9.30 -4.07 -6.21
C LYS A 41 9.53 -4.02 -7.71
N LYS A 42 8.73 -3.22 -8.40
CA LYS A 42 8.81 -2.93 -9.83
C LYS A 42 8.71 -1.44 -10.05
N ASN A 43 9.69 -0.85 -10.72
CA ASN A 43 9.61 0.53 -11.18
C ASN A 43 8.79 0.58 -12.47
N VAL A 44 7.53 0.98 -12.38
CA VAL A 44 6.61 0.94 -13.54
C VAL A 44 6.71 2.15 -14.43
N LYS A 45 7.03 3.32 -13.86
CA LYS A 45 7.39 4.54 -14.56
C LYS A 45 8.28 5.40 -13.65
N PRO A 46 8.98 6.41 -14.17
CA PRO A 46 9.75 7.32 -13.32
C PRO A 46 8.90 7.86 -12.17
N GLY A 47 9.38 7.69 -10.93
CA GLY A 47 8.70 8.15 -9.73
C GLY A 47 7.51 7.28 -9.27
N ILE A 48 7.25 6.12 -9.89
CA ILE A 48 6.23 5.18 -9.42
C ILE A 48 6.78 3.77 -9.26
N VAL A 49 6.59 3.26 -8.04
CA VAL A 49 7.00 1.93 -7.63
C VAL A 49 5.77 1.12 -7.25
N TRP A 50 5.64 -0.06 -7.82
CA TRP A 50 4.74 -1.08 -7.30
C TRP A 50 5.49 -2.02 -6.40
N SER A 51 4.87 -2.43 -5.29
CA SER A 51 5.41 -3.43 -4.39
C SER A 51 4.44 -4.58 -4.17
N LEU A 52 5.03 -5.74 -3.89
CA LEU A 52 4.37 -6.97 -3.50
C LEU A 52 4.96 -7.37 -2.16
N HIS A 53 4.16 -7.39 -1.11
CA HIS A 53 4.53 -7.89 0.20
C HIS A 53 3.78 -9.19 0.45
N SER A 54 4.51 -10.24 0.83
CA SER A 54 3.91 -11.54 1.06
C SER A 54 4.55 -12.25 2.24
N HIS A 55 3.74 -12.98 2.99
CA HIS A 55 4.20 -13.89 4.04
C HIS A 55 3.32 -15.13 4.13
N LEU A 56 3.87 -16.20 4.73
CA LEU A 56 3.13 -17.42 5.00
C LEU A 56 2.43 -17.34 6.35
N THR A 57 1.11 -17.43 6.34
CA THR A 57 0.26 -17.53 7.52
C THR A 57 0.07 -19.01 7.94
N HIS A 58 -0.76 -19.28 8.95
CA HIS A 58 -0.92 -20.57 9.64
C HIS A 58 0.33 -21.07 10.41
N SER A 59 0.09 -21.88 11.45
CA SER A 59 1.16 -22.47 12.27
C SER A 59 1.60 -23.86 11.80
N LYS A 60 0.80 -24.51 10.94
CA LYS A 60 1.04 -25.87 10.40
C LYS A 60 0.76 -25.90 8.89
N PRO A 61 1.42 -26.79 8.14
CA PRO A 61 1.15 -26.96 6.72
C PRO A 61 -0.23 -27.61 6.47
N PRO A 62 -0.90 -27.31 5.33
CA PRO A 62 -0.47 -26.33 4.34
C PRO A 62 -0.60 -24.88 4.86
N TYR A 63 0.43 -24.08 4.59
CA TYR A 63 0.47 -22.68 4.99
C TYR A 63 -0.31 -21.84 3.98
N ALA A 64 -1.05 -20.83 4.44
CA ALA A 64 -1.75 -19.92 3.54
C ALA A 64 -0.85 -18.74 3.16
N VAL A 65 -0.76 -18.44 1.87
CA VAL A 65 -0.01 -17.31 1.33
C VAL A 65 -0.88 -16.06 1.48
N PHE A 66 -0.44 -15.11 2.30
CA PHE A 66 -1.05 -13.79 2.36
C PHE A 66 -0.22 -12.81 1.56
N THR A 67 -0.87 -12.05 0.69
CA THR A 67 -0.19 -11.17 -0.26
C THR A 67 -0.91 -9.83 -0.37
N VAL A 68 -0.13 -8.76 -0.23
CA VAL A 68 -0.53 -7.37 -0.39
C VAL A 68 0.25 -6.77 -1.55
N MET A 69 -0.46 -6.05 -2.41
CA MET A 69 0.15 -5.24 -3.45
C MET A 69 -0.03 -3.76 -3.09
N ALA A 70 0.94 -2.93 -3.45
CA ALA A 70 0.87 -1.50 -3.23
C ALA A 70 1.49 -0.71 -4.38
N CYS A 71 1.10 0.56 -4.48
CA CYS A 71 1.69 1.55 -5.35
C CYS A 71 2.19 2.71 -4.50
N ARG A 72 3.39 3.20 -4.81
CA ARG A 72 4.04 4.36 -4.20
C ARG A 72 4.32 5.41 -5.26
N TYR A 73 3.93 6.64 -4.96
CA TYR A 73 4.28 7.84 -5.72
C TYR A 73 5.48 8.50 -5.05
N GLU A 74 6.68 8.37 -5.61
CA GLU A 74 7.93 8.78 -4.97
C GLU A 74 8.02 10.30 -4.80
N ALA A 75 7.73 11.07 -5.86
CA ALA A 75 7.75 12.53 -5.81
C ALA A 75 6.72 13.08 -4.81
N ALA A 76 5.54 12.47 -4.75
CA ALA A 76 4.50 12.87 -3.81
C ALA A 76 4.86 12.50 -2.36
N THR A 77 5.52 11.35 -2.17
CA THR A 77 6.05 10.95 -0.87
C THR A 77 7.10 11.93 -0.39
N GLU A 78 8.01 12.34 -1.28
CA GLU A 78 9.06 13.32 -0.95
C GLU A 78 8.47 14.70 -0.66
N CYS A 79 7.53 15.17 -1.48
CA CYS A 79 6.83 16.44 -1.28
C CYS A 79 6.11 16.48 0.08
N LEU A 80 5.39 15.40 0.43
CA LEU A 80 4.77 15.27 1.75
C LEU A 80 5.82 15.31 2.85
N ARG A 81 6.92 14.55 2.72
CA ARG A 81 7.98 14.50 3.72
C ARG A 81 8.56 15.87 3.98
N THR A 82 8.90 16.62 2.93
CA THR A 82 9.40 18.00 3.05
C THR A 82 8.39 18.91 3.74
N PHE A 83 7.10 18.81 3.39
CA PHE A 83 6.04 19.60 4.03
C PHE A 83 5.93 19.29 5.53
N LEU A 84 5.91 18.01 5.91
CA LEU A 84 5.82 17.60 7.31
C LEU A 84 7.06 18.02 8.11
N GLU A 85 8.26 17.90 7.54
CA GLU A 85 9.51 18.35 8.15
C GLU A 85 9.52 19.86 8.38
N LYS A 86 9.11 20.65 7.39
CA LYS A 86 8.98 22.12 7.51
C LYS A 86 8.09 22.53 8.68
N HIS A 87 7.01 21.80 8.89
CA HIS A 87 6.01 22.08 9.92
C HIS A 87 6.21 21.29 11.22
N GLN A 88 7.35 20.58 11.35
CA GLN A 88 7.72 19.79 12.53
C GLN A 88 6.66 18.73 12.92
N ILE A 89 5.98 18.17 11.92
CA ILE A 89 4.97 17.13 12.13
C ILE A 89 5.64 15.76 12.07
N THR A 90 5.58 15.01 13.17
CA THR A 90 6.11 13.65 13.21
C THR A 90 5.21 12.70 12.40
N LEU A 91 5.83 11.99 11.47
CA LEU A 91 5.19 10.90 10.72
C LEU A 91 4.81 9.75 11.65
N ILE A 92 3.57 9.26 11.50
CA ILE A 92 3.05 8.12 12.29
C ILE A 92 3.77 6.81 11.90
N SER A 93 4.35 6.76 10.70
CA SER A 93 5.24 5.71 10.18
C SER A 93 5.94 6.23 8.92
N ASN A 94 6.91 5.50 8.36
CA ASN A 94 7.46 5.74 7.00
C ASN A 94 6.39 5.49 5.92
N ALA A 95 5.24 6.16 6.03
CA ALA A 95 4.09 5.90 5.20
C ALA A 95 4.34 6.51 3.81
N PRO A 96 4.53 5.68 2.77
CA PRO A 96 4.62 6.20 1.42
C PRO A 96 3.28 6.82 1.02
N VAL A 97 3.34 7.88 0.21
CA VAL A 97 2.14 8.32 -0.49
C VAL A 97 1.79 7.27 -1.53
N GLY A 98 0.57 6.75 -1.45
CA GLY A 98 0.20 5.57 -2.21
C GLY A 98 -1.09 4.89 -1.77
N PHE A 99 -1.27 3.69 -2.27
CA PHE A 99 -2.41 2.83 -1.96
C PHE A 99 -1.96 1.38 -1.99
N GLY A 100 -2.61 0.53 -1.20
CA GLY A 100 -2.30 -0.89 -1.15
C GLY A 100 -3.47 -1.71 -0.70
N ASN A 101 -3.50 -2.97 -1.13
CA ASN A 101 -4.59 -3.88 -0.78
C ASN A 101 -4.16 -5.33 -0.88
N SER A 102 -4.95 -6.21 -0.25
CA SER A 102 -4.79 -7.64 -0.44
C SER A 102 -5.09 -8.04 -1.89
N VAL A 103 -4.23 -8.87 -2.47
CA VAL A 103 -4.38 -9.41 -3.82
C VAL A 103 -5.72 -10.14 -3.98
N GLU A 104 -6.13 -10.92 -2.98
CA GLU A 104 -7.36 -11.74 -2.99
C GLU A 104 -8.64 -10.91 -3.24
N ARG A 105 -8.64 -9.62 -2.88
CA ARG A 105 -9.80 -8.74 -3.12
C ARG A 105 -10.05 -8.49 -4.60
N TYR A 106 -9.01 -8.55 -5.43
CA TYR A 106 -9.08 -8.18 -6.85
C TYR A 106 -8.97 -9.37 -7.80
N THR A 107 -8.88 -10.59 -7.28
CA THR A 107 -8.83 -11.83 -8.08
C THR A 107 -10.18 -12.51 -8.20
N GLN A 108 -10.38 -13.36 -9.21
CA GLN A 108 -11.58 -14.20 -9.29
C GLN A 108 -11.66 -15.19 -8.13
N GLN A 109 -10.54 -15.80 -7.78
CA GLN A 109 -10.45 -16.76 -6.67
C GLN A 109 -10.25 -16.04 -5.33
N LYS A 110 -11.15 -16.26 -4.38
CA LYS A 110 -11.17 -15.58 -3.07
C LYS A 110 -10.57 -16.36 -1.90
N HIS A 111 -10.30 -17.65 -2.09
CA HIS A 111 -9.66 -18.48 -1.07
C HIS A 111 -8.15 -18.29 -1.10
N SER A 112 -7.45 -18.38 0.03
CA SER A 112 -5.99 -18.23 0.04
C SER A 112 -5.28 -19.36 -0.72
N VAL A 113 -4.16 -19.01 -1.36
CA VAL A 113 -3.26 -20.02 -1.96
C VAL A 113 -2.62 -20.81 -0.83
N LEU A 114 -2.62 -22.13 -0.94
CA LEU A 114 -2.06 -23.02 0.07
C LEU A 114 -0.74 -23.61 -0.41
N VAL A 115 0.29 -23.55 0.43
CA VAL A 115 1.63 -24.06 0.14
C VAL A 115 2.11 -25.07 1.16
N SER A 116 2.68 -26.15 0.66
CA SER A 116 3.35 -27.24 1.37
C SER A 116 4.65 -27.57 0.63
N SER A 117 5.42 -28.54 1.12
CA SER A 117 6.60 -29.03 0.40
C SER A 117 6.28 -29.70 -0.94
N GLU A 118 5.04 -30.17 -1.12
CA GLU A 118 4.63 -31.00 -2.26
C GLU A 118 4.11 -30.17 -3.45
N ASN A 119 3.67 -28.93 -3.22
CA ASN A 119 2.97 -28.12 -4.22
C ASN A 119 3.56 -26.71 -4.41
N ILE A 120 4.84 -26.51 -4.08
CA ILE A 120 5.48 -25.18 -4.15
C ILE A 120 5.33 -24.53 -5.53
N GLN A 121 5.63 -25.27 -6.60
CA GLN A 121 5.59 -24.73 -7.96
C GLN A 121 4.17 -24.33 -8.38
N GLU A 122 3.17 -25.15 -8.04
CA GLU A 122 1.76 -24.83 -8.29
C GLU A 122 1.32 -23.59 -7.51
N ALA A 123 1.69 -23.51 -6.23
CA ALA A 123 1.38 -22.37 -5.38
C ALA A 123 2.05 -21.08 -5.89
N VAL A 124 3.28 -21.16 -6.42
CA VAL A 124 4.00 -20.03 -7.02
C VAL A 124 3.25 -19.52 -8.24
N GLN A 125 2.91 -20.42 -9.17
CA GLN A 125 2.14 -20.09 -10.38
C GLN A 125 0.81 -19.42 -10.01
N GLN A 126 0.02 -20.03 -9.13
CA GLN A 126 -1.25 -19.47 -8.67
C GLN A 126 -1.09 -18.09 -8.04
N THR A 127 -0.05 -17.89 -7.22
CA THR A 127 0.22 -16.61 -6.56
C THR A 127 0.59 -15.54 -7.59
N ALA A 128 1.43 -15.87 -8.57
CA ALA A 128 1.83 -14.96 -9.63
C ALA A 128 0.66 -14.57 -10.55
N ASP A 129 -0.16 -15.54 -10.96
CA ASP A 129 -1.33 -15.28 -11.81
C ASP A 129 -2.34 -14.37 -11.11
N ARG A 130 -2.61 -14.65 -9.85
CA ARG A 130 -3.48 -13.83 -9.00
C ARG A 130 -2.93 -12.42 -8.83
N PHE A 131 -1.63 -12.31 -8.61
CA PHE A 131 -1.00 -11.01 -8.50
C PHE A 131 -1.12 -10.22 -9.82
N LYS A 132 -0.87 -10.83 -10.98
CA LYS A 132 -1.00 -10.20 -12.29
C LYS A 132 -2.44 -9.75 -12.60
N GLU A 133 -3.42 -10.54 -12.22
CA GLU A 133 -4.84 -10.18 -12.31
C GLU A 133 -5.15 -8.95 -11.45
N ALA A 134 -4.68 -8.97 -10.20
CA ALA A 134 -4.90 -7.90 -9.24
C ALA A 134 -4.17 -6.60 -9.64
N GLU A 135 -2.94 -6.71 -10.15
CA GLU A 135 -2.16 -5.62 -10.75
C GLU A 135 -2.98 -4.92 -11.85
N SER A 136 -3.50 -5.70 -12.80
CA SER A 136 -4.26 -5.18 -13.93
C SER A 136 -5.56 -4.49 -13.51
N LYS A 137 -6.24 -4.98 -12.47
CA LYS A 137 -7.54 -4.44 -12.01
C LYS A 137 -7.40 -3.29 -11.02
N TYR A 138 -6.34 -3.27 -10.21
CA TYR A 138 -6.20 -2.35 -9.09
C TYR A 138 -5.05 -1.37 -9.25
N LEU A 139 -3.84 -1.83 -9.57
CA LEU A 139 -2.67 -0.95 -9.66
C LEU A 139 -2.64 -0.18 -10.98
N LEU A 140 -2.81 -0.87 -12.10
CA LEU A 140 -2.68 -0.30 -13.45
C LEU A 140 -3.61 0.92 -13.69
N PRO A 141 -4.90 0.92 -13.30
CA PRO A 141 -5.76 2.09 -13.48
C PRO A 141 -5.34 3.31 -12.66
N ARG A 142 -4.51 3.10 -11.62
CA ARG A 142 -4.07 4.11 -10.66
C ARG A 142 -2.58 4.40 -10.80
N ILE A 143 -2.02 4.22 -12.01
CA ILE A 143 -0.66 4.70 -12.33
C ILE A 143 -0.61 6.23 -12.28
N ASP A 144 -1.70 6.92 -12.55
CA ASP A 144 -1.78 8.36 -12.35
C ASP A 144 -2.33 8.69 -10.96
N GLN A 145 -1.60 9.51 -10.20
CA GLN A 145 -2.04 9.97 -8.88
C GLN A 145 -3.36 10.73 -8.97
N ALA A 146 -3.60 11.46 -10.05
CA ALA A 146 -4.85 12.18 -10.27
C ALA A 146 -6.07 11.25 -10.22
N VAL A 147 -5.95 10.04 -10.78
CA VAL A 147 -7.03 9.04 -10.76
C VAL A 147 -7.27 8.54 -9.34
N ALA A 148 -6.22 8.26 -8.56
CA ALA A 148 -6.37 7.86 -7.17
C ALA A 148 -7.00 8.97 -6.31
N VAL A 149 -6.63 10.23 -6.55
CA VAL A 149 -7.21 11.40 -5.88
C VAL A 149 -8.68 11.55 -6.22
N ASP A 150 -9.06 11.46 -7.49
CA ASP A 150 -10.46 11.53 -7.91
C ASP A 150 -11.30 10.45 -7.24
N GLU A 151 -10.80 9.21 -7.19
CA GLU A 151 -11.50 8.13 -6.50
C GLU A 151 -11.71 8.41 -5.01
N TYR A 152 -10.70 8.99 -4.34
CA TYR A 152 -10.81 9.35 -2.94
C TYR A 152 -11.79 10.52 -2.68
N LEU A 153 -11.91 11.44 -3.63
CA LEU A 153 -12.85 12.55 -3.54
C LEU A 153 -14.28 12.15 -3.90
N THR A 154 -14.48 11.20 -4.82
CA THR A 154 -15.80 10.86 -5.37
C THR A 154 -16.45 9.64 -4.71
N LYS A 155 -15.68 8.64 -4.27
CA LYS A 155 -16.25 7.41 -3.69
C LYS A 155 -16.62 7.60 -2.21
N ARG A 156 -17.70 6.94 -1.77
CA ARG A 156 -18.19 7.06 -0.40
C ARG A 156 -17.21 6.44 0.63
N PRO A 157 -16.96 7.08 1.78
CA PRO A 157 -15.96 6.62 2.75
C PRO A 157 -16.21 5.24 3.39
N HIS A 158 -17.45 4.74 3.43
CA HIS A 158 -17.75 3.41 4.00
C HIS A 158 -17.34 2.24 3.10
N HIS A 159 -16.91 2.50 1.86
CA HIS A 159 -16.29 1.48 1.01
C HIS A 159 -14.79 1.34 1.28
N TRP A 160 -14.24 2.12 2.20
CA TRP A 160 -12.82 2.21 2.40
C TRP A 160 -12.49 1.42 3.67
N PRO A 161 -11.58 0.45 3.61
CA PRO A 161 -11.11 -0.20 4.83
C PRO A 161 -10.57 0.89 5.77
N THR A 162 -10.91 0.80 7.05
CA THR A 162 -10.59 1.75 8.14
C THR A 162 -9.08 2.02 8.35
N GLY A 163 -8.21 1.45 7.52
CA GLY A 163 -6.79 1.80 7.38
C GLY A 163 -6.48 2.85 6.30
N ASP A 164 -7.44 3.23 5.45
CA ASP A 164 -7.19 4.07 4.27
C ASP A 164 -7.30 5.58 4.51
N LEU A 165 -7.82 6.05 5.66
CA LEU A 165 -7.93 7.50 5.90
C LEU A 165 -6.58 8.20 5.84
N PHE A 166 -5.56 7.60 6.45
CA PHE A 166 -4.20 8.15 6.41
C PHE A 166 -3.71 8.22 4.95
N ASN A 167 -3.76 7.10 4.22
CA ASN A 167 -3.31 7.01 2.83
C ASN A 167 -4.07 7.97 1.91
N CYS A 168 -5.38 8.09 2.08
CA CYS A 168 -6.19 9.07 1.36
C CYS A 168 -5.74 10.50 1.64
N CYS A 169 -5.68 10.87 2.92
CA CYS A 169 -5.32 12.21 3.34
C CYS A 169 -3.98 12.62 2.72
N VAL A 170 -2.96 11.77 2.88
CA VAL A 170 -1.63 12.07 2.35
C VAL A 170 -1.57 12.00 0.83
N THR A 171 -2.38 11.18 0.16
CA THR A 171 -2.44 11.11 -1.32
C THR A 171 -3.08 12.34 -1.94
N ILE A 172 -4.18 12.84 -1.36
CA ILE A 172 -4.83 14.08 -1.84
C ILE A 172 -3.93 15.28 -1.53
N LEU A 173 -3.45 15.39 -0.29
CA LEU A 173 -2.62 16.50 0.15
C LEU A 173 -1.36 16.61 -0.71
N SER A 174 -0.59 15.53 -0.83
CA SER A 174 0.65 15.55 -1.61
C SER A 174 0.43 15.84 -3.09
N TYR A 175 -0.70 15.42 -3.68
CA TYR A 175 -1.03 15.77 -5.06
C TYR A 175 -1.28 17.28 -5.18
N GLY A 176 -2.11 17.84 -4.28
CA GLY A 176 -2.38 19.28 -4.25
C GLY A 176 -1.12 20.12 -4.02
N LEU A 177 -0.22 19.68 -3.14
CA LEU A 177 1.08 20.32 -2.94
C LEU A 177 1.94 20.28 -4.20
N LEU A 178 2.04 19.13 -4.88
CA LEU A 178 2.80 18.98 -6.12
C LEU A 178 2.26 19.86 -7.25
N THR A 179 0.94 20.03 -7.33
CA THR A 179 0.28 20.82 -8.37
C THR A 179 0.08 22.29 -7.98
N ASN A 180 0.52 22.70 -6.79
CA ASN A 180 0.22 24.01 -6.19
C ASN A 180 -1.29 24.36 -6.22
N ASP A 181 -2.15 23.34 -6.04
CA ASP A 181 -3.60 23.51 -6.00
C ASP A 181 -4.08 23.62 -4.56
N GLN A 182 -4.15 24.87 -4.08
CA GLN A 182 -4.61 25.18 -2.73
C GLN A 182 -6.05 24.68 -2.47
N ALA A 183 -6.94 24.77 -3.46
CA ALA A 183 -8.32 24.32 -3.29
C ALA A 183 -8.39 22.81 -3.08
N LEU A 184 -7.55 22.06 -3.79
CA LEU A 184 -7.42 20.61 -3.61
C LEU A 184 -6.81 20.25 -2.25
N VAL A 185 -5.77 20.97 -1.81
CA VAL A 185 -5.17 20.78 -0.48
C VAL A 185 -6.24 20.96 0.60
N GLN A 186 -7.00 22.06 0.55
CA GLN A 186 -8.06 22.36 1.50
C GLN A 186 -9.15 21.29 1.49
N LYS A 187 -9.59 20.88 0.29
CA LYS A 187 -10.58 19.81 0.11
C LYS A 187 -10.11 18.48 0.70
N GLY A 188 -8.81 18.17 0.62
CA GLY A 188 -8.21 16.99 1.24
C GLY A 188 -8.31 17.01 2.77
N ILE A 189 -8.06 18.16 3.39
CA ILE A 189 -8.22 18.34 4.84
C ILE A 189 -9.70 18.21 5.24
N GLU A 190 -10.61 18.92 4.57
CA GLU A 190 -12.04 18.84 4.83
C GLU A 190 -12.57 17.41 4.76
N ARG A 191 -12.18 16.69 3.70
CA ARG A 191 -12.55 15.29 3.51
C ARG A 191 -12.02 14.39 4.63
N THR A 192 -10.80 14.66 5.09
CA THR A 192 -10.19 13.90 6.19
C THR A 192 -11.01 14.05 7.48
N PHE A 193 -11.42 15.27 7.82
CA PHE A 193 -12.23 15.54 9.01
C PHE A 193 -13.68 15.09 8.88
N GLU A 194 -14.28 15.12 7.69
CA GLU A 194 -15.59 14.52 7.43
C GLU A 194 -15.60 13.04 7.81
N ILE A 195 -14.53 12.30 7.49
CA ILE A 195 -14.40 10.87 7.82
C ILE A 195 -14.08 10.68 9.31
N LEU A 196 -13.11 11.42 9.82
CA LEU A 196 -12.65 11.31 11.21
C LEU A 196 -13.77 11.60 12.23
N ASN A 197 -14.71 12.49 11.89
CA ASN A 197 -15.82 12.85 12.77
C ASN A 197 -17.04 11.91 12.65
N LYS A 198 -16.99 10.83 11.84
CA LYS A 198 -18.09 9.86 11.78
C LYS A 198 -18.17 9.01 13.05
N PRO A 199 -19.38 8.72 13.55
CA PRO A 199 -19.57 7.81 14.68
C PRO A 199 -18.89 6.46 14.44
N GLY A 200 -18.13 5.97 15.42
CA GLY A 200 -17.44 4.68 15.35
C GLY A 200 -16.13 4.66 14.55
N TYR A 201 -15.70 5.79 13.98
CA TYR A 201 -14.37 5.87 13.35
C TYR A 201 -13.26 5.98 14.39
N SER A 202 -12.14 5.28 14.16
CA SER A 202 -10.97 5.29 15.05
C SER A 202 -10.34 6.67 15.15
N GLN A 203 -10.09 7.13 16.38
CA GLN A 203 -9.47 8.43 16.65
C GLN A 203 -7.94 8.35 16.83
N ARG A 204 -7.32 7.18 16.60
CA ARG A 204 -5.90 6.91 16.90
C ARG A 204 -4.92 7.94 16.30
N ASN A 205 -5.24 8.50 15.13
CA ASN A 205 -4.36 9.42 14.40
C ASN A 205 -4.88 10.87 14.38
N ARG A 206 -5.82 11.23 15.27
CA ARG A 206 -6.47 12.56 15.26
C ARG A 206 -5.46 13.69 15.41
N ASP A 207 -4.51 13.59 16.33
CA ASP A 207 -3.55 14.66 16.60
C ASP A 207 -2.68 14.97 15.38
N PHE A 208 -2.30 13.95 14.61
CA PHE A 208 -1.60 14.13 13.34
C PHE A 208 -2.45 14.92 12.34
N PHE A 209 -3.73 14.57 12.16
CA PHE A 209 -4.60 15.29 11.23
C PHE A 209 -4.88 16.73 11.67
N VAL A 210 -4.96 16.99 12.97
CA VAL A 210 -5.09 18.36 13.51
C VAL A 210 -3.82 19.17 13.29
N ALA A 211 -2.64 18.59 13.50
CA ALA A 211 -1.37 19.25 13.19
C ALA A 211 -1.25 19.55 11.69
N LEU A 212 -1.66 18.61 10.85
CA LEU A 212 -1.67 18.75 9.39
C LEU A 212 -2.61 19.87 8.92
N GLN A 213 -3.82 19.96 9.49
CA GLN A 213 -4.74 21.06 9.23
C GLN A 213 -4.11 22.41 9.54
N LYS A 214 -3.52 22.57 10.73
CA LYS A 214 -2.89 23.83 11.14
C LYS A 214 -1.73 24.22 10.23
N ALA A 215 -0.93 23.25 9.79
CA ALA A 215 0.16 23.48 8.85
C ALA A 215 -0.35 23.95 7.47
N VAL A 216 -1.44 23.35 6.97
CA VAL A 216 -2.10 23.78 5.74
C VAL A 216 -2.66 25.19 5.88
N GLU A 217 -3.34 25.49 6.98
CA GLU A 217 -3.87 26.83 7.26
C GLU A 217 -2.73 27.87 7.28
N HIS A 218 -1.61 27.60 7.95
CA HIS A 218 -0.46 28.52 7.99
C HIS A 218 0.25 28.71 6.64
N GLU A 219 0.26 27.70 5.77
CA GLU A 219 0.96 27.79 4.48
C GLU A 219 0.13 28.55 3.43
N PHE A 220 -1.20 28.47 3.51
CA PHE A 220 -2.09 28.88 2.44
C PHE A 220 -3.11 29.97 2.84
N ILE A 221 -3.20 30.34 4.12
CA ILE A 221 -4.06 31.40 4.66
C ILE A 221 -3.20 32.41 5.44
#